data_AF-A0A971QS38-F1
#
_entry.id   AF-A0A971QS38-F1
#
_cell.length_a   1.000
_cell.length_b   1.000
_cell.length_c   1.000
_cell.angle_alpha   90.00
_cell.angle_beta   90.00
_cell.angle_gamma   90.00
#
_symmetry.space_group_name_H-M   'P 1'
#
loop_
_entity.id
_entity.type
_entity.pdbx_description
1 polymer ?
#
loop_
_entity_poly.entity_id
_entity_poly.type
_entity_poly.pdbx_seq_one_letter_code
_entity_poly.pdbx_strand_id
1 'polypeptide(L)'
;MSLELSLRGTVRLTCDRCLEEYDQPVENSARLIIKFGETEQEDGDEVIWLHPDDYQFNVAQIIYEYLVFSIPLKHVHPSPPGGPGGCNPEMLKKLKEYTPLHGEKGDDRWEKLKNLLNNN
;
A
#
# COMPACT_ATOMS: atom_id res chain seq x y z
N MET A 1 29.08 6.06 -5.80
CA MET A 1 28.25 7.24 -6.11
C MET A 1 26.89 7.05 -5.43
N SER A 2 26.10 8.09 -5.20
CA SER A 2 24.73 7.94 -4.68
C SER A 2 23.72 8.74 -5.49
N LEU A 3 22.53 8.17 -5.69
CA LEU A 3 21.38 8.79 -6.32
C LEU A 3 20.29 9.01 -5.26
N GLU A 4 19.79 10.23 -5.17
CA GLU A 4 18.68 10.60 -4.29
C GLU A 4 17.44 10.86 -5.15
N LEU A 5 16.33 10.18 -4.88
CA LEU A 5 15.05 10.35 -5.55
C LEU A 5 14.03 10.92 -4.57
N SER A 6 13.26 11.91 -5.02
CA SER A 6 12.10 12.43 -4.31
C SER A 6 10.88 12.38 -5.21
N LEU A 7 9.86 11.65 -4.78
CA LEU A 7 8.61 11.44 -5.50
C LEU A 7 7.50 12.11 -4.72
N ARG A 8 6.76 13.00 -5.38
CA ARG A 8 5.55 13.63 -4.84
C ARG A 8 4.51 13.71 -5.94
N GLY A 9 3.29 13.35 -5.61
CA GLY A 9 2.21 13.40 -6.59
C GLY A 9 0.88 12.96 -6.01
N THR A 10 -0.03 12.64 -6.92
CA THR A 10 -1.38 12.21 -6.58
C THR A 10 -1.78 11.10 -7.54
N VAL A 11 -2.32 10.02 -6.99
CA VAL A 11 -2.80 8.87 -7.77
C VAL A 11 -4.30 8.72 -7.55
N ARG A 12 -5.03 8.40 -8.61
CA ARG A 12 -6.47 8.14 -8.52
C ARG A 12 -6.72 6.70 -8.13
N LEU A 13 -7.41 6.50 -7.01
CA LEU A 13 -7.71 5.17 -6.45
C LEU A 13 -9.21 5.04 -6.21
N THR A 14 -9.68 3.80 -6.22
CA THR A 14 -11.04 3.47 -5.80
C THR A 14 -11.05 3.20 -4.30
N CYS A 15 -11.98 3.82 -3.57
CA CYS A 15 -12.07 3.62 -2.13
C CYS A 15 -12.68 2.25 -1.78
N ASP A 16 -11.98 1.46 -0.96
CA ASP A 16 -12.43 0.15 -0.46
C ASP A 16 -13.66 0.22 0.46
N ARG A 17 -14.06 1.42 0.92
CA ARG A 17 -15.21 1.62 1.82
C ARG A 17 -16.48 2.02 1.06
N CYS A 18 -16.39 3.00 0.17
CA CYS A 18 -17.57 3.54 -0.53
C CYS A 18 -17.57 3.30 -2.03
N LEU A 19 -16.51 2.71 -2.59
CA LEU A 19 -16.34 2.41 -4.01
C LEU A 19 -16.27 3.64 -4.93
N GLU A 20 -16.16 4.84 -4.37
CA GLU A 20 -15.95 6.07 -5.14
C GLU A 20 -14.46 6.29 -5.40
N GLU A 21 -14.16 6.91 -6.55
CA GLU A 21 -12.81 7.34 -6.87
C GLU A 21 -12.39 8.55 -6.02
N TYR A 22 -11.12 8.57 -5.65
CA TYR A 22 -10.53 9.69 -4.93
C TYR A 22 -9.07 9.87 -5.30
N ASP A 23 -8.58 11.07 -5.05
CA ASP A 23 -7.21 11.46 -5.30
C ASP A 23 -6.38 11.22 -4.02
N GLN A 24 -5.51 10.22 -4.06
CA GLN A 24 -4.61 9.83 -2.97
C GLN A 24 -3.29 10.57 -3.12
N PRO A 25 -2.92 11.45 -2.16
CA PRO A 25 -1.57 12.01 -2.14
C PRO A 25 -0.57 10.91 -1.86
N VAL A 26 0.53 10.90 -2.63
CA VAL A 26 1.65 9.99 -2.46
C VAL A 26 2.94 10.78 -2.35
N GLU A 27 3.78 10.36 -1.42
CA GLU A 27 5.11 10.91 -1.22
C GLU A 27 6.06 9.77 -0.85
N ASN A 28 7.23 9.75 -1.48
CA ASN A 28 8.28 8.80 -1.14
C ASN A 28 9.66 9.41 -1.45
N SER A 29 10.68 8.88 -0.80
CA SER A 29 12.07 9.23 -1.06
C SER A 29 12.92 7.97 -1.06
N ALA A 30 13.85 7.88 -2.00
CA ALA A 30 14.76 6.75 -2.12
C ALA A 30 16.20 7.24 -2.16
N ARG A 31 17.08 6.48 -1.51
CA ARG A 31 18.52 6.67 -1.60
C ARG A 31 19.14 5.41 -2.15
N LEU A 32 19.83 5.52 -3.27
CA LEU A 32 20.45 4.38 -3.96
C LEU A 32 21.95 4.57 -4.03
N ILE A 33 22.68 3.49 -3.77
CA ILE A 33 24.13 3.46 -3.86
C ILE A 33 24.52 2.83 -5.19
N ILE A 34 25.21 3.61 -6.02
CA ILE A 34 25.71 3.13 -7.32
C ILE A 34 27.17 2.70 -7.16
N LYS A 35 27.42 1.43 -7.46
CA LYS A 35 28.75 0.80 -7.49
C LYS A 35 29.10 0.37 -8.92
N PHE A 36 30.39 0.33 -9.20
CA PHE A 36 30.92 -0.11 -10.49
C PHE A 36 31.75 -1.38 -10.32
N GLY A 37 31.53 -2.38 -11.17
CA GLY A 37 32.26 -3.65 -11.14
C GLY A 37 32.03 -4.48 -12.39
N GLU A 38 32.96 -5.39 -12.68
CA GLU A 38 32.87 -6.31 -13.84
C GLU A 38 31.77 -7.37 -13.66
N THR A 39 31.36 -7.61 -12.41
CA THR A 39 30.33 -8.58 -12.04
C THR A 39 29.37 -7.96 -11.05
N GLU A 40 28.06 -8.14 -11.27
CA GLU A 40 27.05 -7.78 -10.28
C GLU A 40 27.21 -8.62 -9.00
N GLN A 41 27.04 -7.98 -7.84
CA GLN A 41 27.04 -8.64 -6.53
C GLN A 41 25.75 -8.32 -5.79
N GLU A 42 25.24 -9.27 -5.00
CA GLU A 42 24.07 -9.02 -4.14
C GLU A 42 24.49 -8.23 -2.89
N ASP A 43 24.39 -6.90 -2.98
CA ASP A 43 24.80 -5.96 -1.93
C ASP A 43 23.60 -5.27 -1.24
N GLY A 44 22.43 -5.92 -1.25
CA GLY A 44 21.18 -5.40 -0.70
C GLY A 44 20.37 -4.56 -1.69
N ASP A 45 19.09 -4.37 -1.38
CA ASP A 45 18.08 -3.86 -2.31
C ASP A 45 18.30 -2.39 -2.76
N GLU A 46 19.10 -1.63 -2.03
CA GLU A 46 19.41 -0.22 -2.32
C GLU A 46 20.72 -0.02 -3.11
N VAL A 47 21.40 -1.10 -3.49
CA VAL A 47 22.67 -1.06 -4.22
C VAL A 47 22.47 -1.48 -5.67
N ILE A 48 22.91 -0.61 -6.58
CA ILE A 48 22.90 -0.86 -8.03
C ILE A 48 24.34 -1.01 -8.51
N TRP A 49 24.60 -2.15 -9.15
CA TRP A 49 25.87 -2.40 -9.84
C TRP A 49 25.75 -2.03 -11.31
N LEU A 50 26.71 -1.24 -11.78
CA LEU A 50 26.87 -0.89 -13.19
C LEU A 50 28.22 -1.39 -13.68
N HIS A 51 28.31 -1.76 -14.95
CA HIS A 51 29.61 -2.05 -15.55
C HIS A 51 30.42 -0.75 -15.68
N PRO A 52 31.76 -0.76 -15.54
CA PRO A 52 32.58 0.43 -15.74
C PRO A 52 32.43 1.09 -17.12
N ASP A 53 31.99 0.33 -18.12
CA ASP A 53 31.74 0.81 -19.49
C ASP A 53 30.33 1.39 -19.69
N ASP A 54 29.45 1.30 -18.69
CA ASP A 54 28.10 1.87 -18.76
C ASP A 54 28.14 3.39 -18.64
N TYR A 55 27.55 4.07 -19.62
CA TYR A 55 27.44 5.54 -19.66
C TYR A 55 26.05 6.06 -19.26
N GLN A 56 25.07 5.17 -19.14
CA GLN A 56 23.69 5.48 -18.77
C GLN A 56 23.05 4.28 -18.09
N PHE A 57 22.05 4.53 -17.24
CA PHE A 57 21.23 3.47 -16.65
C PHE A 57 19.77 3.91 -16.57
N ASN A 58 18.86 2.95 -16.60
CA ASN A 58 17.43 3.22 -16.66
C ASN A 58 16.84 3.34 -15.24
N VAL A 59 16.31 4.53 -14.91
CA VAL A 59 15.67 4.80 -13.60
C VAL A 59 14.16 4.53 -13.61
N ALA A 60 13.55 4.19 -14.75
CA ALA A 60 12.09 4.08 -14.86
C ALA A 60 11.51 3.00 -13.94
N GLN A 61 12.15 1.82 -13.88
CA GLN A 61 11.73 0.72 -13.03
C GLN A 61 11.78 1.09 -11.55
N ILE A 62 12.89 1.70 -11.13
CA ILE A 62 13.10 2.19 -9.76
C ILE A 62 12.00 3.17 -9.38
N ILE A 63 11.75 4.19 -10.22
CA ILE A 63 10.71 5.18 -9.97
C ILE A 63 9.34 4.52 -9.84
N TYR A 64 9.02 3.56 -10.71
CA TYR A 64 7.77 2.81 -10.66
C TYR A 64 7.62 2.04 -9.35
N GLU A 65 8.63 1.32 -8.91
CA GLU A 65 8.62 0.54 -7.67
C GLU A 65 8.41 1.43 -6.44
N TYR A 66 9.19 2.50 -6.31
CA TYR A 66 9.05 3.43 -5.19
C TYR A 66 7.71 4.15 -5.20
N LEU A 67 7.12 4.42 -6.38
CA LEU A 67 5.78 4.97 -6.49
C LEU A 67 4.74 3.95 -6.04
N VAL A 68 4.80 2.70 -6.50
CA VAL A 68 3.86 1.65 -6.09
C VAL A 68 3.93 1.40 -4.58
N PHE A 69 5.13 1.40 -3.98
CA PHE A 69 5.30 1.27 -2.54
C PHE A 69 4.79 2.46 -1.73
N SER A 70 4.65 3.63 -2.35
CA SER A 70 4.07 4.80 -1.69
C SER A 70 2.54 4.73 -1.56
N ILE A 71 1.89 3.79 -2.25
CA ILE A 71 0.44 3.60 -2.22
C ILE A 71 0.08 2.81 -0.94
N PRO A 72 -0.85 3.30 -0.11
CA PRO A 72 -1.25 2.61 1.12
C PRO A 72 -1.96 1.29 0.81
N LEU A 73 -1.69 0.24 1.61
CA LEU A 73 -2.33 -1.08 1.45
C LEU A 73 -3.87 -1.05 1.51
N LYS A 74 -4.44 -0.03 2.16
CA LYS A 74 -5.89 0.17 2.27
C LYS A 74 -6.24 1.49 1.61
N HIS A 75 -7.07 1.44 0.58
CA HIS A 75 -7.47 2.61 -0.20
C HIS A 75 -8.72 3.23 0.44
N VAL A 76 -8.51 4.24 1.27
CA VAL A 76 -9.59 4.99 1.90
C VAL A 76 -9.33 6.48 1.73
N HIS A 77 -10.40 7.23 1.49
CA HIS A 77 -10.33 8.69 1.45
C HIS A 77 -9.48 9.24 2.61
N PRO A 78 -8.51 10.13 2.32
CA PRO A 78 -7.74 10.80 3.35
C PRO A 78 -8.72 11.49 4.30
N SER A 79 -8.60 11.19 5.58
CA SER A 79 -9.43 11.83 6.61
C SER A 79 -8.57 12.84 7.35
N PRO A 80 -8.91 14.13 7.33
CA PRO A 80 -8.17 15.11 8.13
C PRO A 80 -8.36 14.79 9.63
N PRO A 81 -7.41 15.17 10.50
CA PRO A 81 -7.52 14.93 11.94
C PRO A 81 -8.83 15.52 12.49
N GLY A 82 -9.73 14.65 12.97
CA GLY A 82 -11.02 15.06 13.55
C GLY A 82 -12.09 15.51 12.55
N GLY A 83 -11.85 15.40 11.23
CA GLY A 83 -12.86 15.73 10.20
C GLY A 83 -13.59 14.50 9.66
N PRO A 84 -14.75 14.69 9.01
CA PRO A 84 -15.45 13.61 8.33
C PRO A 84 -14.58 13.09 7.17
N GLY A 85 -14.43 11.77 7.06
CA GLY A 85 -13.77 11.17 5.91
C GLY A 85 -14.56 11.42 4.63
N GLY A 86 -13.87 11.52 3.49
CA GLY A 86 -14.49 11.84 2.19
C GLY A 86 -15.40 10.76 1.58
N CYS A 87 -15.77 9.72 2.33
CA CYS A 87 -16.58 8.61 1.81
C CYS A 87 -18.05 9.00 1.66
N ASN A 88 -18.72 8.43 0.64
CA ASN A 88 -20.16 8.54 0.44
C ASN A 88 -20.97 8.19 1.72
N PRO A 89 -21.76 9.13 2.26
CA PRO A 89 -22.57 8.90 3.46
C PRO A 89 -23.61 7.78 3.32
N GLU A 90 -24.20 7.58 2.14
CA GLU A 90 -25.19 6.52 1.91
C GLU A 90 -24.56 5.14 2.00
N MET A 91 -23.36 4.96 1.43
CA MET A 91 -22.62 3.71 1.55
C MET A 91 -22.16 3.46 2.98
N LEU A 92 -21.74 4.50 3.71
CA LEU A 92 -21.43 4.36 5.14
C LEU A 92 -22.66 3.93 5.96
N LYS A 93 -23.85 4.42 5.62
CA LYS A 93 -25.10 4.00 6.29
C LYS A 93 -25.41 2.53 6.02
N LYS A 94 -25.34 2.10 4.76
CA LYS A 94 -25.53 0.69 4.37
C LYS A 94 -24.51 -0.21 5.07
N LEU A 95 -23.24 0.18 5.10
CA LEU A 95 -22.21 -0.57 5.82
C LEU A 95 -22.57 -0.74 7.29
N LYS A 96 -23.04 0.31 7.97
CA LYS A 96 -23.49 0.21 9.38
C LYS A 96 -24.69 -0.72 9.56
N GLU A 97 -25.62 -0.73 8.62
CA GLU A 97 -26.81 -1.60 8.64
C GLU A 97 -26.42 -3.08 8.53
N TYR A 98 -25.47 -3.40 7.66
CA TYR A 98 -25.03 -4.78 7.42
C TYR A 98 -23.83 -5.21 8.26
N THR A 99 -23.21 -4.29 9.01
CA THR A 99 -22.17 -4.65 9.99
C THR A 99 -22.87 -5.17 11.23
N PRO A 100 -22.79 -6.48 11.54
CA PRO A 100 -23.36 -6.98 12.79
C PRO A 100 -22.70 -6.23 13.95
N LEU A 101 -23.52 -5.64 14.82
CA LEU A 101 -23.03 -5.19 16.11
C LEU A 101 -22.44 -6.42 16.80
N HIS A 102 -21.13 -6.45 16.98
CA HIS A 102 -20.50 -7.43 17.86
C HIS A 102 -20.97 -7.13 19.28
N GLY A 103 -22.12 -7.69 19.62
CA GLY A 103 -22.86 -7.50 20.85
C GLY A 103 -23.98 -8.53 20.94
N GLU A 104 -23.70 -9.58 21.72
CA GLU A 104 -24.63 -10.47 22.44
C GLU A 104 -24.96 -11.87 21.91
N LYS A 105 -24.62 -12.27 20.69
CA LYS A 105 -24.64 -13.71 20.36
C LYS A 105 -23.35 -14.10 19.65
N GLY A 106 -22.59 -14.98 20.29
CA GLY A 106 -21.44 -15.64 19.65
C GLY A 106 -21.89 -16.15 18.30
N ASP A 107 -21.13 -15.83 17.26
CA ASP A 107 -21.50 -16.17 15.89
C ASP A 107 -21.72 -17.69 15.79
N ASP A 108 -22.97 -18.07 15.46
CA ASP A 108 -23.44 -19.45 15.37
C ASP A 108 -22.53 -20.32 14.47
N ARG A 109 -21.81 -19.72 13.51
CA ARG A 109 -20.85 -20.42 12.65
C ARG A 109 -19.62 -20.87 13.46
N TRP A 110 -19.12 -20.06 14.37
CA TRP A 110 -17.98 -20.39 15.23
C TRP A 110 -18.35 -21.45 16.28
N GLU A 111 -19.55 -21.39 16.83
CA GLU A 111 -20.05 -22.43 17.74
C GLU A 111 -20.22 -23.78 17.00
N LYS A 112 -20.73 -23.77 15.75
CA LYS A 112 -20.74 -24.96 14.90
C LYS A 112 -19.34 -25.49 14.62
N LEU A 113 -18.35 -24.63 14.37
CA LEU A 113 -16.96 -25.05 14.16
C LEU A 113 -16.33 -25.66 15.41
N LYS A 114 -16.56 -25.08 16.61
CA LYS A 114 -16.10 -25.67 17.88
C LYS A 114 -16.71 -27.05 18.12
N ASN A 115 -17.99 -27.22 17.81
CA ASN A 115 -18.67 -28.52 17.94
C ASN A 115 -18.10 -29.59 17.01
N LEU A 116 -17.54 -29.21 15.86
CA LEU A 116 -16.83 -30.14 14.97
C LEU A 116 -15.43 -30.50 15.50
N LEU A 117 -14.75 -29.58 16.18
CA LEU A 117 -13.42 -29.80 16.75
C LEU A 117 -13.45 -30.63 18.05
N ASN A 118 -14.52 -30.52 18.83
CA ASN A 118 -14.66 -31.21 20.12
C ASN A 118 -15.20 -32.65 20.01
N ASN A 119 -15.54 -33.12 18.80
CA ASN A 119 -16.10 -34.45 18.54
C ASN A 119 -15.09 -35.43 17.90
N ASN A 120 -13.78 -35.16 18.02
CA ASN A 120 -12.69 -36.05 17.58
C ASN A 120 -11.74 -36.35 18.74
#